data_AF-A0A355SD59-F1
#
_entry.id   AF-A0A355SD59-F1
#
_cell.length_a   1.000
_cell.length_b   1.000
_cell.length_c   1.000
_cell.angle_alpha   90.00
_cell.angle_beta   90.00
_cell.angle_gamma   90.00
#
_symmetry.space_group_name_H-M   'P 1'
#
loop_
_entity.id
_entity.type
_entity.pdbx_description
1 polymer ?
#
loop_
_entity_poly.entity_id
_entity_poly.type
_entity_poly.pdbx_seq_one_letter_code
_entity_poly.pdbx_strand_id
1 'polypeptide(L)'
;MDNLSLGLPESKGLSGLLKSLFAKRDANYGLSKTDEPERIVEAVKEANQDLEAIEKLFDNANDPDLIEYAIYEQYAIKLRISYLMKLAKERNIKYINFTSL
;
A
#
# COMPACT_ATOMS: atom_id res chain seq x y z
N MET A 1 11.56 -10.55 28.44
CA MET A 1 11.57 -9.80 27.16
C MET A 1 10.84 -10.70 26.21
N ASP A 2 9.55 -10.45 26.07
CA ASP A 2 8.63 -11.42 25.51
C ASP A 2 8.83 -11.41 23.99
N ASN A 3 9.24 -12.56 23.48
CA ASN A 3 9.38 -12.83 22.07
C ASN A 3 8.00 -12.66 21.43
N LEU A 4 7.83 -11.59 20.65
CA LEU A 4 6.62 -11.33 19.88
C LEU A 4 6.56 -12.31 18.70
N SER A 5 6.46 -13.59 19.02
CA SER A 5 6.11 -14.62 18.05
C SER A 5 4.63 -14.42 17.73
N LEU A 6 4.35 -13.61 16.72
CA LEU A 6 3.05 -13.63 16.05
C LEU A 6 2.88 -15.05 15.49
N GLY A 7 2.21 -15.90 16.27
CA GLY A 7 1.70 -17.18 15.82
C GLY A 7 0.65 -16.92 14.76
N LEU A 8 1.08 -16.77 13.51
CA LEU A 8 0.19 -16.57 12.37
C LEU A 8 -0.41 -17.93 11.97
N PRO A 9 -1.74 -18.10 12.00
CA PRO A 9 -2.38 -19.34 11.55
C PRO A 9 -2.24 -19.50 10.02
N GLU A 10 -1.99 -20.74 9.59
CA GLU A 10 -1.78 -21.14 8.19
C GLU A 10 -3.08 -21.13 7.34
N SER A 11 -3.80 -20.02 7.29
CA SER A 11 -4.91 -19.86 6.34
C SER A 11 -4.38 -19.29 5.01
N LYS A 12 -4.51 -20.09 3.95
CA LYS A 12 -3.88 -19.89 2.63
C LYS A 12 -4.46 -18.73 1.78
N GLY A 13 -5.31 -17.88 2.34
CA GLY A 13 -6.01 -16.82 1.58
C GLY A 13 -5.50 -15.39 1.83
N LEU A 14 -5.43 -14.97 3.10
CA LEU A 14 -5.18 -13.57 3.47
C LEU A 14 -3.79 -13.33 4.04
N SER A 15 -3.19 -14.31 4.72
CA SER A 15 -1.81 -14.20 5.22
C SER A 15 -0.80 -14.10 4.07
N GLY A 16 -1.02 -14.85 2.98
CA GLY A 16 -0.22 -14.75 1.77
C GLY A 16 -0.34 -13.38 1.09
N LEU A 17 -1.55 -12.82 1.07
CA LEU A 17 -1.82 -11.48 0.55
C LEU A 17 -1.10 -10.42 1.41
N LEU A 18 -1.29 -10.44 2.73
CA LEU A 18 -0.62 -9.52 3.65
C LEU A 18 0.90 -9.61 3.52
N LYS A 19 1.46 -10.82 3.48
CA LYS A 19 2.91 -11.02 3.31
C LYS A 19 3.43 -10.45 1.99
N SER A 20 2.66 -10.58 0.90
CA SER A 20 3.01 -9.95 -0.38
C SER A 20 2.90 -8.43 -0.37
N LEU A 21 1.92 -7.87 0.35
CA LEU A 21 1.72 -6.42 0.50
C LEU A 21 2.88 -5.80 1.28
N PHE A 22 3.26 -6.40 2.41
CA PHE A 22 4.37 -5.90 3.23
C PHE A 22 5.73 -6.02 2.52
N ALA A 23 6.01 -7.15 1.86
CA ALA A 23 7.29 -7.36 1.17
C ALA A 23 7.51 -6.38 -0.01
N LYS A 24 6.43 -5.96 -0.68
CA LYS A 24 6.51 -5.04 -1.82
C LYS A 24 6.56 -3.57 -1.37
N ARG A 25 5.94 -3.24 -0.23
CA ARG A 25 5.92 -1.90 0.38
C ARG A 25 7.33 -1.37 0.68
N ASP A 26 8.18 -2.18 1.30
CA ASP A 26 9.50 -1.74 1.82
C ASP A 26 10.43 -1.19 0.71
N ALA A 27 10.29 -1.68 -0.52
CA ALA A 27 11.10 -1.22 -1.66
C ALA A 27 10.74 0.19 -2.15
N ASN A 28 9.50 0.64 -1.95
CA ASN A 28 8.96 1.86 -2.56
C ASN A 28 8.72 3.01 -1.58
N TYR A 29 8.92 2.81 -0.27
CA TYR A 29 8.91 3.92 0.72
C TYR A 29 10.14 4.84 0.61
N GLY A 30 11.20 4.40 -0.07
CA GLY A 30 12.44 5.16 -0.25
C GLY A 30 12.43 6.17 -1.42
N LEU A 31 11.27 6.43 -2.04
CA LEU A 31 11.20 7.30 -3.22
C LEU A 31 11.56 8.76 -2.89
N SER A 32 12.61 9.22 -3.56
CA SER A 32 13.24 10.53 -3.47
C SER A 32 12.85 11.43 -4.64
N LYS A 33 13.19 12.71 -4.56
CA LYS A 33 13.07 13.68 -5.65
C LYS A 33 13.96 13.36 -6.87
N THR A 34 14.83 12.37 -6.78
CA THR A 34 15.77 11.96 -7.84
C THR A 34 15.40 10.66 -8.57
N ASP A 35 14.39 9.89 -8.13
CA ASP A 35 13.96 8.67 -8.83
C ASP A 35 13.46 8.92 -10.25
N GLU A 36 13.26 7.91 -11.09
CA GLU A 36 12.71 8.10 -12.43
C GLU A 36 11.18 8.32 -12.42
N PRO A 37 10.61 9.12 -13.34
CA PRO A 37 9.16 9.35 -13.46
C PRO A 37 8.32 8.06 -13.50
N GLU A 38 8.78 7.05 -14.23
CA GLU A 38 8.12 5.76 -14.40
C GLU A 38 7.98 5.03 -13.06
N ARG A 39 8.99 5.13 -12.18
CA ARG A 39 8.95 4.52 -10.83
C ARG A 39 7.90 5.19 -9.95
N ILE A 40 7.69 6.49 -10.10
CA ILE A 40 6.63 7.21 -9.36
C ILE A 40 5.26 6.74 -9.85
N VAL A 41 5.05 6.63 -11.16
CA VAL A 41 3.80 6.14 -11.73
C VAL A 41 3.50 4.72 -11.27
N GLU A 42 4.50 3.84 -11.32
CA GLU A 42 4.38 2.46 -10.83
C GLU A 42 4.03 2.42 -9.33
N ALA A 43 4.71 3.23 -8.51
CA ALA A 43 4.43 3.29 -7.08
C ALA A 43 3.02 3.82 -6.76
N VAL A 44 2.48 4.75 -7.56
CA VAL A 44 1.09 5.20 -7.42
C VAL A 44 0.12 4.06 -7.77
N LYS A 45 0.38 3.33 -8.86
CA LYS A 45 -0.43 2.19 -9.27
C LYS A 45 -0.46 1.12 -8.19
N GLU A 46 0.70 0.77 -7.63
CA GLU A 46 0.79 -0.18 -6.53
C GLU A 46 0.04 0.32 -5.29
N ALA A 47 0.21 1.58 -4.90
CA ALA A 47 -0.50 2.11 -3.74
C ALA A 47 -2.03 2.08 -3.91
N ASN A 48 -2.54 2.25 -5.14
CA ASN A 48 -3.97 2.06 -5.43
C ASN A 48 -4.40 0.59 -5.35
N GLN A 49 -3.56 -0.36 -5.76
CA GLN A 49 -3.84 -1.79 -5.60
C GLN A 49 -3.85 -2.20 -4.11
N ASP A 50 -2.91 -1.66 -3.34
CA ASP A 50 -2.87 -1.83 -1.88
C ASP A 50 -4.17 -1.28 -1.24
N LEU A 51 -4.65 -0.14 -1.73
CA LEU A 51 -5.90 0.47 -1.26
C LEU A 51 -7.12 -0.42 -1.55
N GLU A 52 -7.23 -0.96 -2.76
CA GLU A 52 -8.30 -1.90 -3.10
C GLU A 52 -8.25 -3.17 -2.24
N ALA A 53 -7.05 -3.68 -1.98
CA ALA A 53 -6.85 -4.88 -1.15
C ALA A 53 -7.24 -4.64 0.32
N ILE A 54 -6.88 -3.48 0.90
CA ILE A 54 -7.22 -3.17 2.29
C ILE A 54 -8.70 -2.87 2.48
N GLU A 55 -9.36 -2.28 1.48
CA GLU A 55 -10.81 -2.07 1.47
C GLU A 55 -11.54 -3.41 1.43
N LYS A 56 -11.10 -4.35 0.59
CA LYS A 56 -11.62 -5.72 0.62
C LYS A 56 -11.38 -6.42 1.95
N LEU A 57 -10.23 -6.20 2.60
CA LEU A 57 -9.98 -6.75 3.93
C LEU A 57 -10.99 -6.20 4.94
N PHE A 58 -11.17 -4.88 4.98
CA PHE A 58 -12.11 -4.20 5.88
C PHE A 58 -13.54 -4.74 5.69
N ASP A 59 -13.99 -4.85 4.45
CA ASP A 59 -15.36 -5.29 4.12
C ASP A 59 -15.63 -6.76 4.49
N ASN A 60 -14.60 -7.61 4.52
CA ASN A 60 -14.74 -9.04 4.78
C ASN A 60 -14.25 -9.48 6.16
N ALA A 61 -13.61 -8.59 6.92
CA ALA A 61 -13.09 -8.89 8.24
C ALA A 61 -14.22 -8.95 9.28
N ASN A 62 -14.20 -10.01 10.10
CA ASN A 62 -15.09 -10.14 11.27
C ASN A 62 -14.31 -10.10 12.59
N ASP A 63 -12.99 -10.08 12.51
CA ASP A 63 -12.10 -9.96 13.66
C ASP A 63 -11.86 -8.47 13.96
N PRO A 64 -12.17 -7.97 15.17
CA PRO A 64 -12.01 -6.57 15.53
C PRO A 64 -10.58 -6.03 15.35
N ASP A 65 -9.55 -6.84 15.60
CA ASP A 65 -8.15 -6.42 15.48
C ASP A 65 -7.78 -6.26 14.00
N LEU A 66 -8.33 -7.11 13.13
CA LEU A 66 -8.13 -6.99 11.68
C LEU A 66 -8.88 -5.79 11.09
N ILE A 67 -10.06 -5.46 11.61
CA ILE A 67 -10.80 -4.26 11.23
C ILE A 67 -10.00 -3.01 11.62
N GLU A 68 -9.51 -2.94 12.86
CA GLU A 68 -8.71 -1.81 13.35
C GLU A 68 -7.42 -1.66 12.53
N TYR A 69 -6.73 -2.77 12.25
CA TYR A 69 -5.58 -2.78 11.35
C TYR A 69 -5.94 -2.21 9.96
N ALA A 70 -7.05 -2.65 9.37
CA ALA A 70 -7.47 -2.19 8.05
C ALA A 70 -7.74 -0.67 8.02
N ILE A 71 -8.30 -0.10 9.10
CA ILE A 71 -8.52 1.35 9.23
C ILE A 71 -7.19 2.11 9.21
N TYR A 72 -6.22 1.71 10.04
CA TYR A 72 -4.92 2.39 10.09
C TYR A 72 -4.14 2.26 8.78
N GLU A 73 -4.17 1.06 8.19
CA GLU A 73 -3.45 0.82 6.94
C GLU A 73 -4.08 1.56 5.76
N GLN A 74 -5.42 1.62 5.67
CA GLN A 74 -6.10 2.43 4.65
C GLN A 74 -5.72 3.91 4.77
N TYR A 75 -5.62 4.45 5.98
CA TYR A 75 -5.16 5.81 6.22
C TYR A 75 -3.71 6.02 5.76
N ALA A 76 -2.80 5.10 6.11
CA ALA A 76 -1.40 5.17 5.70
C ALA A 76 -1.23 5.11 4.17
N ILE A 77 -1.97 4.24 3.49
CA ILE A 77 -1.97 4.12 2.02
C ILE A 77 -2.46 5.42 1.38
N LYS A 78 -3.56 6.02 1.87
CA LYS A 78 -4.08 7.31 1.37
C LYS A 78 -3.05 8.44 1.52
N LEU A 79 -2.31 8.48 2.64
CA LEU A 79 -1.20 9.42 2.81
C LEU A 79 -0.07 9.19 1.81
N ARG A 80 0.31 7.92 1.57
CA ARG A 80 1.32 7.55 0.58
C ARG A 80 0.93 7.99 -0.83
N ILE A 81 -0.30 7.72 -1.26
CA ILE A 81 -0.82 8.18 -2.57
C ILE A 81 -0.72 9.70 -2.67
N SER A 82 -1.17 10.42 -1.63
CA SER A 82 -1.09 11.90 -1.60
C SER A 82 0.35 12.42 -1.78
N TYR A 83 1.32 11.82 -1.07
CA TYR A 83 2.74 12.15 -1.21
C TYR A 83 3.25 11.90 -2.64
N LEU A 84 2.97 10.72 -3.21
CA LEU A 84 3.41 10.37 -4.56
C LEU A 84 2.80 11.30 -5.62
N MET A 85 1.53 11.68 -5.45
CA MET A 85 0.86 12.63 -6.34
C MET A 85 1.46 14.04 -6.23
N LYS A 86 1.86 14.47 -5.02
CA LYS A 86 2.61 15.71 -4.84
C LYS A 86 3.97 15.64 -5.55
N LEU A 87 4.69 14.54 -5.39
CA LEU A 87 6.00 14.31 -6.03
C LEU A 87 5.88 14.31 -7.56
N ALA A 88 4.85 13.68 -8.11
CA ALA A 88 4.58 13.66 -9.55
C ALA A 88 4.29 15.06 -10.10
N LYS A 89 3.49 15.86 -9.38
CA LYS A 89 3.19 17.25 -9.73
C LYS A 89 4.44 18.13 -9.72
N GLU A 90 5.28 18.03 -8.69
CA GLU A 90 6.54 18.78 -8.58
C GLU A 90 7.48 18.55 -9.79
N ARG A 91 7.38 17.39 -10.43
CA ARG A 91 8.20 17.00 -11.57
C ARG A 91 7.55 17.19 -12.93
N ASN A 92 6.35 17.79 -12.98
CA ASN A 92 5.58 17.95 -14.22
C ASN A 92 5.35 16.63 -14.98
N ILE A 93 5.26 15.50 -14.26
CA ILE A 93 4.89 14.22 -14.86
C ILE A 93 3.44 14.37 -15.31
N LYS A 94 3.23 14.65 -16.60
CA LYS A 94 1.92 14.97 -17.15
C LYS A 94 0.96 13.80 -16.95
N TYR A 95 -0.27 14.17 -16.61
CA TYR A 95 -1.45 13.34 -16.32
C TYR A 95 -1.84 12.31 -17.41
N ILE A 96 -1.11 12.26 -18.53
CA ILE A 96 -1.46 11.52 -19.76
C ILE A 96 -1.49 9.99 -19.54
N ASN A 97 -0.82 9.47 -18.50
CA ASN A 97 -0.83 8.04 -18.18
C ASN A 97 -1.73 7.64 -16.99
N PHE A 98 -2.41 8.58 -16.32
CA PHE A 98 -3.32 8.26 -15.21
C PHE A 98 -4.78 8.07 -15.66
N THR A 99 -5.17 8.67 -16.80
CA THR A 99 -6.54 8.60 -17.34
C THR A 99 -6.85 7.29 -18.08
N SER A 100 -5.86 6.41 -18.24
CA SER A 100 -5.99 5.14 -18.97
C SER A 100 -6.15 3.91 -18.07
N LEU A 101 -6.36 4.11 -16.76
CA LEU A 101 -6.51 3.06 -15.76
C LEU A 101 -7.97 2.88 -15.35
#